data_AF-S5LWB7-F1
#
_entry.id   AF-S5LWB7-F1
#
_cell.length_a   1.000
_cell.length_b   1.000
_cell.length_c   1.000
_cell.angle_alpha   90.00
_cell.angle_beta   90.00
_cell.angle_gamma   90.00
#
_symmetry.space_group_name_H-M   'P 1'
#
loop_
_entity.id
_entity.type
_entity.pdbx_description
1 polymer ?
#
loop_
_entity_poly.entity_id
_entity_poly.type
_entity_poly.pdbx_seq_one_letter_code
_entity_poly.pdbx_strand_id
1 'polypeptide(L)'
;MINNFKTFKISKNDINNLKNVTSYWDKEVIKTLKKMKAWIIRFNKNPDDFKINYSNNYNDYEELFQQIENYKNFYNQKFKLINTNSKLLSKFYKMIVDYIYILGWTKSIELICNFFNDIEKKDIGKKQEHALLIINNSIISYFDIYKKEISKILKKDEYFELLSEKVFSNTESITNIDIVVREIMKYAKLLKKKNKITEQNLIDINIISIEIIVYTSSIINFYSKFLKNVY
;
A
#
# COMPACT_ATOMS: atom_id res chain seq x y z
N MET A 1 2.20 -2.18 9.89
CA MET A 1 2.75 -1.28 8.85
C MET A 1 1.80 -0.16 8.48
N ILE A 2 0.49 -0.38 8.57
CA ILE A 2 -0.57 0.59 8.25
C ILE A 2 -0.30 2.05 8.66
N ASN A 3 0.35 2.30 9.81
CA ASN A 3 0.64 3.66 10.26
C ASN A 3 1.59 4.44 9.34
N ASN A 4 2.43 3.72 8.58
CA ASN A 4 3.36 4.26 7.60
C ASN A 4 2.72 4.47 6.22
N PHE A 5 1.53 3.90 6.01
CA PHE A 5 0.74 4.14 4.81
C PHE A 5 -0.20 5.30 5.10
N LYS A 6 0.05 6.43 4.44
CA LYS A 6 -0.74 7.64 4.56
C LYS A 6 -1.04 8.16 3.18
N THR A 7 -2.19 8.81 3.06
CA THR A 7 -2.47 9.65 1.90
C THR A 7 -1.52 10.85 1.92
N PHE A 8 -1.17 11.35 0.73
CA PHE A 8 -0.43 12.61 0.62
C PHE A 8 -1.41 13.78 0.55
N LYS A 9 -0.97 14.94 1.02
CA LYS A 9 -1.77 16.17 0.86
C LYS A 9 -1.65 16.64 -0.59
N ILE A 10 -2.70 16.41 -1.36
CA ILE A 10 -2.75 16.82 -2.76
C ILE A 10 -2.76 18.35 -2.86
N SER A 11 -1.87 18.90 -3.70
CA SER A 11 -1.81 20.34 -3.97
C SER A 11 -2.58 20.71 -5.23
N LYS A 12 -2.80 22.02 -5.45
CA LYS A 12 -3.38 22.51 -6.71
C LYS A 12 -2.53 22.16 -7.93
N ASN A 13 -1.20 22.10 -7.77
CA ASN A 13 -0.31 21.72 -8.86
C ASN A 13 -0.51 20.24 -9.22
N ASP A 14 -0.65 19.38 -8.22
CA ASP A 14 -0.90 17.96 -8.42
C ASP A 14 -2.24 17.73 -9.14
N ILE A 15 -3.29 18.45 -8.76
CA ILE A 15 -4.58 18.42 -9.45
C ILE A 15 -4.44 18.82 -10.93
N ASN A 16 -3.65 19.86 -11.22
CA ASN A 16 -3.39 20.28 -12.59
C ASN A 16 -2.61 19.23 -13.38
N ASN A 17 -1.60 18.60 -12.77
CA ASN A 17 -0.86 17.50 -13.37
C ASN A 17 -1.78 16.31 -13.69
N LEU A 18 -2.72 15.99 -12.79
CA LEU A 18 -3.65 14.87 -12.99
C LEU A 18 -4.65 15.11 -14.12
N LYS A 19 -4.98 16.37 -14.46
CA LYS A 19 -5.81 16.67 -15.64
C LYS A 19 -5.17 16.22 -16.95
N ASN A 20 -3.85 16.02 -16.97
CA ASN A 20 -3.14 15.46 -18.13
C ASN A 20 -3.22 13.93 -18.20
N VAL A 21 -3.90 13.27 -17.25
CA VAL A 21 -4.02 11.82 -17.17
C VAL A 21 -5.49 11.41 -17.21
N THR A 22 -5.84 10.50 -18.11
CA THR A 22 -7.15 9.85 -18.09
C THR A 22 -7.29 8.95 -16.86
N SER A 23 -8.41 9.08 -16.15
CA SER A 23 -8.68 8.40 -14.88
C SER A 23 -9.02 6.90 -15.04
N TYR A 24 -8.04 6.10 -15.49
CA TYR A 24 -8.23 4.66 -15.76
C TYR A 24 -8.48 3.79 -14.51
N TRP A 25 -8.40 4.38 -13.32
CA TRP A 25 -8.57 3.68 -12.04
C TRP A 25 -10.00 3.71 -11.49
N ASP A 26 -10.88 4.56 -12.02
CA ASP A 26 -12.18 4.90 -11.43
C ASP A 26 -13.02 3.67 -11.08
N LYS A 27 -13.17 2.75 -12.03
CA LYS A 27 -13.98 1.53 -11.84
C LYS A 27 -13.46 0.66 -10.68
N GLU A 28 -12.15 0.48 -10.59
CA GLU A 28 -11.53 -0.34 -9.54
C GLU A 28 -11.60 0.36 -8.18
N VAL A 29 -11.34 1.67 -8.15
CA VAL A 29 -11.38 2.50 -6.93
C VAL A 29 -12.80 2.60 -6.38
N ILE A 30 -13.79 2.96 -7.20
CA ILE A 30 -15.21 3.03 -6.80
C ILE A 30 -15.66 1.71 -6.18
N LYS A 31 -15.32 0.59 -6.82
CA LYS A 31 -15.70 -0.74 -6.34
C LYS A 31 -15.11 -1.00 -4.95
N THR A 32 -13.86 -0.64 -4.72
CA THR A 32 -13.19 -0.86 -3.43
C THR A 32 -13.70 0.08 -2.35
N LEU A 33 -13.94 1.36 -2.66
CA LEU A 33 -14.55 2.32 -1.73
C LEU A 33 -15.97 1.90 -1.31
N LYS A 34 -16.77 1.33 -2.23
CA LYS A 34 -18.08 0.74 -1.90
C LYS A 34 -17.95 -0.42 -0.90
N LYS A 35 -16.92 -1.27 -1.02
CA LYS A 35 -16.67 -2.34 -0.04
C LYS A 35 -16.25 -1.77 1.31
N MET A 36 -15.41 -0.73 1.35
CA MET A 36 -15.04 -0.04 2.59
C MET A 36 -16.27 0.52 3.30
N LYS A 37 -17.19 1.16 2.58
CA LYS A 37 -18.51 1.56 3.12
C LYS A 37 -19.31 0.39 3.68
N ALA A 38 -19.36 -0.73 2.96
CA ALA A 38 -20.05 -1.92 3.41
C ALA A 38 -19.45 -2.48 4.72
N TRP A 39 -18.15 -2.34 4.94
CA TRP A 39 -17.52 -2.70 6.22
C TRP A 39 -18.00 -1.80 7.37
N ILE A 40 -18.11 -0.48 7.17
CA ILE A 40 -18.64 0.43 8.20
C ILE A 40 -20.04 -0.01 8.66
N ILE A 41 -20.92 -0.30 7.70
CA ILE A 41 -22.30 -0.75 7.95
C ILE A 41 -22.29 -2.08 8.72
N ARG A 42 -21.47 -3.06 8.30
CA ARG A 42 -21.36 -4.38 8.96
C ARG A 42 -20.91 -4.31 10.41
N PHE A 43 -20.24 -3.24 10.81
CA PHE A 43 -19.81 -3.01 12.19
C PHE A 43 -20.78 -2.13 12.99
N ASN A 44 -22.01 -1.95 12.49
CA ASN A 44 -23.09 -1.15 13.08
C ASN A 44 -22.63 0.29 13.41
N LYS A 45 -21.78 0.87 12.56
CA LYS A 45 -21.40 2.28 12.65
C LYS A 45 -22.21 3.09 11.66
N ASN A 46 -22.54 4.33 12.03
CA ASN A 46 -23.21 5.24 11.11
C ASN A 46 -22.24 5.55 9.96
N PRO A 47 -22.60 5.27 8.68
CA PRO A 47 -21.77 5.61 7.53
C PRO A 47 -21.40 7.10 7.46
N ASP A 48 -22.21 7.97 8.05
CA ASP A 48 -21.97 9.41 8.08
C ASP A 48 -20.80 9.81 8.99
N ASP A 49 -20.41 8.97 9.96
CA ASP A 49 -19.25 9.19 10.82
C ASP A 49 -17.92 8.99 10.05
N PHE A 50 -17.97 8.26 8.94
CA PHE A 50 -16.82 7.89 8.11
C PHE A 50 -17.17 8.04 6.61
N LYS A 51 -17.47 9.27 6.20
CA LYS A 51 -17.79 9.59 4.81
C LYS A 51 -16.65 9.22 3.86
N ILE A 52 -17.01 8.63 2.72
CA ILE A 52 -16.11 8.29 1.62
C ILE A 52 -16.84 8.55 0.30
N ASN A 53 -16.76 9.75 -0.24
CA ASN A 53 -17.46 10.14 -1.44
C ASN A 53 -16.48 10.20 -2.59
N TYR A 54 -16.68 9.29 -3.55
CA TYR A 54 -15.87 9.27 -4.74
C TYR A 54 -16.51 10.16 -5.81
N SER A 55 -15.67 10.94 -6.48
CA SER A 55 -16.01 11.75 -7.64
C SER A 55 -14.98 11.52 -8.74
N ASN A 56 -15.43 11.55 -9.99
CA ASN A 56 -14.53 11.49 -11.15
C ASN A 56 -13.78 12.82 -11.36
N ASN A 57 -14.14 13.87 -10.62
CA ASN A 57 -13.51 15.18 -10.71
C ASN A 57 -12.26 15.25 -9.82
N TYR A 58 -11.11 15.53 -10.42
CA TYR A 58 -9.85 15.68 -9.70
C TYR A 58 -9.84 16.79 -8.65
N ASN A 59 -10.71 17.80 -8.79
CA ASN A 59 -10.83 18.85 -7.78
C ASN A 59 -11.35 18.32 -6.43
N ASP A 60 -12.06 17.19 -6.43
CA ASP A 60 -12.63 16.58 -5.23
C ASP A 60 -11.65 15.60 -4.56
N TYR A 61 -10.44 15.40 -5.14
CA TYR A 61 -9.48 14.43 -4.62
C TYR A 61 -8.89 14.86 -3.27
N GLU A 62 -8.82 16.16 -2.98
CA GLU A 62 -8.39 16.65 -1.67
C GLU A 62 -9.32 16.15 -0.56
N GLU A 63 -10.63 16.32 -0.74
CA GLU A 63 -11.62 15.83 0.20
C GLU A 63 -11.63 14.30 0.28
N LEU A 64 -11.57 13.61 -0.88
CA LEU A 64 -11.54 12.15 -0.94
C LEU A 64 -10.33 11.57 -0.18
N PHE A 65 -9.14 12.15 -0.33
CA PHE A 65 -7.94 11.64 0.33
C PHE A 65 -8.00 11.88 1.84
N GLN A 66 -8.54 13.02 2.27
CA GLN A 66 -8.80 13.28 3.68
C GLN A 66 -9.80 12.27 4.26
N GLN A 67 -10.87 11.94 3.52
CA GLN A 67 -11.86 10.94 3.89
C GLN A 67 -11.26 9.52 3.99
N ILE A 68 -10.38 9.16 3.06
CA ILE A 68 -9.61 7.89 3.10
C ILE A 68 -8.68 7.84 4.32
N GLU A 69 -8.00 8.95 4.65
CA GLU A 69 -7.17 9.02 5.86
C GLU A 69 -8.03 8.92 7.12
N ASN A 70 -9.20 9.57 7.16
CA ASN A 70 -10.12 9.48 8.30
C ASN A 70 -10.66 8.06 8.53
N TYR A 71 -10.78 7.24 7.48
CA TYR A 71 -11.13 5.83 7.61
C TYR A 71 -10.13 5.04 8.47
N LYS A 72 -8.89 5.52 8.61
CA LYS A 72 -7.90 4.95 9.53
C LYS A 72 -8.39 4.88 10.97
N ASN A 73 -9.20 5.84 11.39
CA ASN A 73 -9.77 5.85 12.74
C ASN A 73 -10.74 4.68 12.95
N PHE A 74 -11.62 4.43 11.97
CA PHE A 74 -12.47 3.24 11.95
C PHE A 74 -11.65 1.96 11.91
N TYR A 75 -10.66 1.90 11.01
CA TYR A 75 -9.76 0.76 10.88
C TYR A 75 -9.07 0.44 12.20
N ASN A 76 -8.41 1.42 12.83
CA ASN A 76 -7.66 1.25 14.08
C ASN A 76 -8.54 0.79 15.26
N GLN A 77 -9.77 1.30 15.35
CA GLN A 77 -10.72 0.86 16.37
C GLN A 77 -11.04 -0.64 16.25
N LYS A 78 -11.19 -1.15 15.03
CA LYS A 78 -11.54 -2.55 14.79
C LYS A 78 -10.32 -3.46 14.73
N PHE A 79 -9.19 -2.95 14.26
CA PHE A 79 -7.98 -3.73 14.06
C PHE A 79 -7.41 -4.30 15.36
N LYS A 80 -7.50 -3.55 16.47
CA LYS A 80 -7.14 -4.04 17.82
C LYS A 80 -7.92 -5.28 18.26
N LEU A 81 -9.13 -5.49 17.74
CA LEU A 81 -9.95 -6.67 18.02
C LEU A 81 -9.63 -7.83 17.07
N ILE A 82 -9.08 -7.53 15.89
CA ILE A 82 -8.85 -8.48 14.81
C ILE A 82 -7.47 -9.14 14.93
N ASN A 83 -6.45 -8.40 15.39
CA ASN A 83 -5.05 -8.85 15.42
C ASN A 83 -4.68 -9.78 16.59
N THR A 84 -5.65 -10.11 17.46
CA THR A 84 -5.44 -10.98 18.63
C THR A 84 -5.82 -12.45 18.37
N ASN A 85 -6.47 -12.74 17.24
CA ASN A 85 -6.97 -14.09 16.94
C ASN A 85 -6.90 -14.41 15.44
N SER A 86 -6.21 -15.51 15.09
CA SER A 86 -6.04 -15.94 13.70
C SER A 86 -7.36 -16.22 12.95
N LYS A 87 -8.42 -16.68 13.65
CA LYS A 87 -9.76 -16.87 13.08
C LYS A 87 -10.46 -15.54 12.80
N LEU A 88 -10.27 -14.52 13.64
CA LEU A 88 -10.81 -13.19 13.38
C LEU A 88 -10.05 -12.50 12.25
N LEU A 89 -8.72 -12.64 12.24
CA LEU A 89 -7.89 -12.14 11.15
C LEU A 89 -8.33 -12.70 9.79
N SER A 90 -8.58 -14.01 9.68
CA SER A 90 -9.05 -14.59 8.41
C SER A 90 -10.42 -14.06 7.98
N LYS A 91 -11.33 -13.83 8.93
CA LYS A 91 -12.66 -13.26 8.67
C LYS A 91 -12.60 -11.81 8.19
N PHE A 92 -11.69 -11.01 8.74
CA PHE A 92 -11.59 -9.57 8.45
C PHE A 92 -10.42 -9.19 7.53
N TYR A 93 -9.67 -10.18 7.04
CA TYR A 93 -8.57 -9.99 6.07
C TYR A 93 -8.99 -9.13 4.88
N LYS A 94 -10.20 -9.36 4.33
CA LYS A 94 -10.72 -8.57 3.21
C LYS A 94 -10.84 -7.07 3.52
N MET A 95 -11.17 -6.71 4.75
CA MET A 95 -11.23 -5.30 5.18
C MET A 95 -9.83 -4.66 5.15
N ILE A 96 -8.81 -5.39 5.61
CA ILE A 96 -7.41 -4.97 5.55
C ILE A 96 -7.00 -4.76 4.09
N VAL A 97 -7.24 -5.77 3.25
CA VAL A 97 -6.91 -5.71 1.82
C VAL A 97 -7.57 -4.51 1.14
N ASP A 98 -8.88 -4.32 1.32
CA ASP A 98 -9.61 -3.26 0.64
C ASP A 98 -9.07 -1.86 1.05
N TYR A 99 -8.77 -1.63 2.32
CA TYR A 99 -8.24 -0.34 2.78
C TYR A 99 -6.79 -0.10 2.32
N ILE A 100 -5.92 -1.10 2.51
CA ILE A 100 -4.51 -1.02 2.12
C ILE A 100 -4.38 -0.82 0.60
N TYR A 101 -5.23 -1.48 -0.18
CA TYR A 101 -5.27 -1.33 -1.64
C TYR A 101 -5.56 0.13 -2.04
N ILE A 102 -6.52 0.78 -1.38
CA ILE A 102 -6.82 2.20 -1.62
C ILE A 102 -5.65 3.10 -1.22
N LEU A 103 -4.98 2.83 -0.10
CA LEU A 103 -3.78 3.59 0.26
C LEU A 103 -2.67 3.44 -0.81
N GLY A 104 -2.47 2.24 -1.36
CA GLY A 104 -1.53 2.02 -2.45
C GLY A 104 -1.92 2.77 -3.73
N TRP A 105 -3.22 2.89 -4.02
CA TRP A 105 -3.70 3.74 -5.11
C TRP A 105 -3.35 5.21 -4.88
N THR A 106 -3.64 5.76 -3.69
CA THR A 106 -3.30 7.16 -3.37
C THR A 106 -1.80 7.41 -3.49
N LYS A 107 -0.95 6.43 -3.12
CA LYS A 107 0.49 6.53 -3.32
C LYS A 107 0.87 6.51 -4.80
N SER A 108 0.22 5.69 -5.63
CA SER A 108 0.44 5.73 -7.08
C SER A 108 0.13 7.12 -7.66
N ILE A 109 -0.93 7.78 -7.21
CA ILE A 109 -1.26 9.15 -7.62
C ILE A 109 -0.15 10.13 -7.23
N GLU A 110 0.39 10.01 -6.01
CA GLU A 110 1.53 10.82 -5.53
C GLU A 110 2.74 10.68 -6.47
N LEU A 111 3.09 9.43 -6.80
CA LEU A 111 4.25 9.14 -7.65
C LEU A 111 4.07 9.70 -9.07
N ILE A 112 2.86 9.62 -9.63
CA ILE A 112 2.53 10.23 -10.92
C ILE A 112 2.69 11.75 -10.86
N CYS A 113 2.19 12.39 -9.80
CA CYS A 113 2.34 13.84 -9.62
C CYS A 113 3.80 14.25 -9.47
N ASN A 114 4.60 13.48 -8.71
CA ASN A 114 6.03 13.69 -8.56
C ASN A 114 6.77 13.58 -9.89
N PHE A 115 6.39 12.62 -10.74
CA PHE A 115 6.93 12.52 -12.09
C PHE A 115 6.65 13.77 -12.92
N PHE A 116 5.40 14.25 -12.97
CA PHE A 116 5.05 15.46 -13.71
C PHE A 116 5.79 16.70 -13.17
N ASN A 117 5.81 16.86 -11.84
CA ASN A 117 6.53 17.93 -11.18
C ASN A 117 8.04 17.91 -11.51
N ASP A 118 8.64 16.73 -11.63
CA ASP A 118 10.05 16.58 -11.96
C ASP A 118 10.35 16.92 -13.42
N ILE A 119 9.53 16.44 -14.38
CA ILE A 119 9.76 16.73 -15.80
C ILE A 119 9.52 18.20 -16.17
N GLU A 120 8.75 18.95 -15.37
CA GLU A 120 8.59 20.39 -15.54
C GLU A 120 9.80 21.18 -15.01
N LYS A 121 10.49 20.67 -13.99
CA LYS A 121 11.56 21.38 -13.27
C LYS A 121 12.97 20.97 -13.65
N LYS A 122 13.13 19.77 -14.22
CA LYS A 122 14.42 19.16 -14.51
C LYS A 122 14.48 18.80 -15.99
N ASP A 123 15.65 18.95 -16.59
CA ASP A 123 15.91 18.43 -17.93
C ASP A 123 16.09 16.90 -17.85
N ILE A 124 15.03 16.16 -18.17
CA ILE A 124 14.98 14.70 -18.09
C ILE A 124 14.93 14.13 -19.49
N GLY A 125 16.08 13.72 -20.01
CA GLY A 125 16.19 13.11 -21.34
C GLY A 125 15.48 11.76 -21.45
N LYS A 126 15.49 10.94 -20.38
CA LYS A 126 14.90 9.60 -20.35
C LYS A 126 13.74 9.49 -19.36
N LYS A 127 12.57 9.98 -19.76
CA LYS A 127 11.35 10.04 -18.92
C LYS A 127 10.95 8.68 -18.35
N GLN A 128 11.04 7.62 -19.13
CA GLN A 128 10.65 6.28 -18.68
C GLN A 128 11.57 5.75 -17.57
N GLU A 129 12.89 5.84 -17.75
CA GLU A 129 13.87 5.44 -16.73
C GLU A 129 13.67 6.25 -15.45
N HIS A 130 13.36 7.54 -15.57
CA HIS A 130 13.02 8.38 -14.42
C HIS A 130 11.73 7.94 -13.71
N ALA A 131 10.68 7.64 -14.47
CA ALA A 131 9.43 7.15 -13.91
C ALA A 131 9.61 5.80 -13.20
N LEU A 132 10.45 4.90 -13.73
CA LEU A 132 10.83 3.62 -13.11
C LEU A 132 11.64 3.84 -11.83
N LEU A 133 12.59 4.78 -11.83
CA LEU A 133 13.37 5.14 -10.66
C LEU A 133 12.46 5.63 -9.51
N ILE A 134 11.50 6.51 -9.80
CA ILE A 134 10.54 7.04 -8.82
C ILE A 134 9.79 5.91 -8.12
N ILE A 135 9.18 4.98 -8.88
CA ILE A 135 8.40 3.88 -8.29
C ILE A 135 9.29 2.90 -7.55
N ASN A 136 10.46 2.54 -8.08
CA ASN A 136 11.34 1.57 -7.45
C ASN A 136 11.91 2.08 -6.13
N ASN A 137 12.32 3.35 -6.09
CA ASN A 137 12.74 4.00 -4.84
C ASN A 137 11.61 3.97 -3.80
N SER A 138 10.37 4.24 -4.23
CA SER A 138 9.22 4.15 -3.32
C SER A 138 9.01 2.73 -2.80
N ILE A 139 9.02 1.70 -3.65
CA ILE A 139 8.82 0.30 -3.25
C ILE A 139 9.91 -0.15 -2.28
N ILE A 140 11.17 0.17 -2.58
CA ILE A 140 12.32 -0.19 -1.73
C ILE A 140 12.20 0.48 -0.37
N SER A 141 11.85 1.77 -0.32
CA SER A 141 11.68 2.47 0.96
C SER A 141 10.64 1.80 1.87
N TYR A 142 9.52 1.31 1.32
CA TYR A 142 8.52 0.58 2.08
C TYR A 142 8.95 -0.84 2.44
N PHE A 143 9.75 -1.49 1.58
CA PHE A 143 10.37 -2.76 1.92
C PHE A 143 11.40 -2.62 3.06
N ASP A 144 12.15 -1.52 3.13
CA ASP A 144 13.06 -1.27 4.25
C ASP A 144 12.30 -1.06 5.56
N ILE A 145 11.15 -0.39 5.52
CA ILE A 145 10.25 -0.29 6.68
C ILE A 145 9.76 -1.69 7.08
N TYR A 146 9.32 -2.49 6.10
CA TYR A 146 8.94 -3.88 6.33
C TYR A 146 10.05 -4.67 7.01
N LYS A 147 11.29 -4.60 6.49
CA LYS A 147 12.45 -5.27 7.06
C LYS A 147 12.63 -4.89 8.52
N LYS A 148 12.65 -3.59 8.82
CA LYS A 148 12.81 -3.07 10.19
C LYS A 148 11.72 -3.60 11.14
N GLU A 149 10.48 -3.68 10.70
CA GLU A 149 9.38 -4.21 11.53
C GLU A 149 9.54 -5.72 11.78
N ILE A 150 9.93 -6.50 10.78
CA ILE A 150 10.15 -7.95 10.95
C ILE A 150 11.41 -8.25 11.79
N SER A 151 12.49 -7.48 11.63
CA SER A 151 13.71 -7.63 12.42
C SER A 151 13.47 -7.42 13.92
N LYS A 152 12.48 -6.59 14.31
CA LYS A 152 12.07 -6.44 15.72
C LYS A 152 11.51 -7.75 16.31
N ILE A 153 10.87 -8.56 15.47
CA ILE A 153 10.23 -9.83 15.86
C ILE A 153 11.24 -10.98 15.81
N LEU A 154 12.00 -11.09 14.72
CA LEU A 154 12.93 -12.20 14.49
C LEU A 154 14.32 -12.00 15.10
N LYS A 155 14.67 -10.77 15.52
CA LYS A 155 15.89 -10.43 16.26
C LYS A 155 17.20 -10.93 15.62
N LYS A 156 17.70 -10.22 14.59
CA LYS A 156 18.97 -10.52 13.89
C LYS A 156 19.06 -11.97 13.38
N ASP A 157 17.96 -12.48 12.84
CA ASP A 157 17.93 -13.81 12.22
C ASP A 157 18.66 -13.78 10.87
N GLU A 158 19.73 -14.57 10.73
CA GLU A 158 20.60 -14.58 9.54
C GLU A 158 19.85 -15.00 8.27
N TYR A 159 18.92 -15.95 8.37
CA TYR A 159 18.20 -16.44 7.19
C TYR A 159 17.18 -15.40 6.70
N PHE A 160 16.53 -14.69 7.61
CA PHE A 160 15.69 -13.54 7.26
C PHE A 160 16.48 -12.44 6.53
N GLU A 161 17.70 -12.12 6.97
CA GLU A 161 18.54 -11.13 6.28
C GLU A 161 18.91 -11.60 4.88
N LEU A 162 19.34 -12.86 4.72
CA LEU A 162 19.62 -13.47 3.41
C LEU A 162 18.41 -13.45 2.47
N LEU A 163 17.20 -13.72 2.96
CA LEU A 163 15.98 -13.59 2.16
C LEU A 163 15.76 -12.15 1.72
N SER A 164 16.00 -11.20 2.62
CA SER A 164 15.76 -9.79 2.38
C SER A 164 16.74 -9.16 1.39
N GLU A 165 17.96 -9.68 1.30
CA GLU A 165 18.98 -9.26 0.31
C GLU A 165 18.59 -9.61 -1.14
N LYS A 166 17.63 -10.52 -1.35
CA LYS A 166 17.13 -10.86 -2.69
C LYS A 166 16.30 -9.74 -3.34
N VAL A 167 15.93 -8.70 -2.59
CA VAL A 167 15.23 -7.53 -3.14
C VAL A 167 16.25 -6.50 -3.61
N PHE A 168 16.31 -6.28 -4.91
CA PHE A 168 17.14 -5.26 -5.53
C PHE A 168 16.34 -4.44 -6.55
N SER A 169 16.73 -3.18 -6.71
CA SER A 169 16.16 -2.32 -7.75
C SER A 169 16.68 -2.73 -9.12
N ASN A 170 15.79 -2.84 -10.11
CA ASN A 170 16.18 -2.87 -11.52
C ASN A 170 15.88 -1.49 -12.15
N THR A 171 16.66 -1.04 -13.12
CA THR A 171 16.36 0.15 -13.94
C THR A 171 15.39 -0.14 -15.07
N GLU A 172 15.21 -1.41 -15.45
CA GLU A 172 14.43 -1.83 -16.62
C GLU A 172 12.99 -2.26 -16.27
N SER A 173 12.72 -2.56 -15.01
CA SER A 173 11.42 -3.09 -14.57
C SER A 173 11.05 -2.62 -13.17
N ILE A 174 9.76 -2.66 -12.87
CA ILE A 174 9.27 -2.33 -11.54
C ILE A 174 9.70 -3.43 -10.57
N THR A 175 10.32 -3.04 -9.47
CA THR A 175 10.75 -3.92 -8.38
C THR A 175 9.54 -4.64 -7.80
N ASN A 176 9.61 -5.96 -7.71
CA ASN A 176 8.56 -6.78 -7.13
C ASN A 176 9.10 -7.53 -5.91
N ILE A 177 8.50 -7.25 -4.75
CA ILE A 177 8.89 -7.83 -3.46
C ILE A 177 7.99 -8.98 -3.01
N ASP A 178 6.90 -9.27 -3.74
CA ASP A 178 5.86 -10.23 -3.30
C ASP A 178 6.45 -11.62 -3.03
N ILE A 179 7.31 -12.11 -3.92
CA ILE A 179 7.94 -13.42 -3.79
C ILE A 179 8.76 -13.49 -2.49
N VAL A 180 9.62 -12.51 -2.25
CA VAL A 180 10.49 -12.46 -1.07
C VAL A 180 9.65 -12.36 0.21
N VAL A 181 8.64 -11.49 0.23
CA VAL A 181 7.75 -11.36 1.39
C VAL A 181 7.01 -12.67 1.68
N ARG A 182 6.55 -13.39 0.64
CA ARG A 182 5.94 -14.73 0.81
C ARG A 182 6.93 -15.78 1.31
N GLU A 183 8.18 -15.75 0.88
CA GLU A 183 9.24 -16.62 1.42
C GLU A 183 9.44 -16.37 2.92
N ILE A 184 9.48 -15.10 3.34
CA ILE A 184 9.58 -14.71 4.75
C ILE A 184 8.37 -15.22 5.55
N MET A 185 7.15 -15.12 5.01
CA MET A 185 5.95 -15.69 5.66
C MET A 185 6.05 -17.22 5.80
N LYS A 186 6.55 -17.93 4.77
CA LYS A 186 6.77 -19.39 4.84
C LYS A 186 7.81 -19.73 5.90
N TYR A 187 8.89 -18.96 5.97
CA TYR A 187 9.93 -19.11 6.98
C TYR A 187 9.40 -18.89 8.40
N ALA A 188 8.61 -17.83 8.62
CA ALA A 188 7.96 -17.58 9.91
C ALA A 188 7.07 -18.76 10.35
N LYS A 189 6.33 -19.39 9.42
CA LYS A 189 5.55 -20.61 9.72
C LYS A 189 6.45 -21.77 10.17
N LEU A 190 7.62 -21.95 9.56
CA LEU A 190 8.60 -22.96 9.97
C LEU A 190 9.15 -22.68 11.36
N LEU A 191 9.50 -21.42 11.65
CA LEU A 191 9.94 -21.00 12.98
C LEU A 191 8.87 -21.27 14.04
N LYS A 192 7.60 -20.99 13.74
CA LYS A 192 6.49 -21.29 14.65
C LYS A 192 6.35 -22.79 14.91
N LYS A 193 6.43 -23.62 13.86
CA LYS A 193 6.39 -25.10 13.99
C LYS A 193 7.53 -25.63 14.87
N LYS A 194 8.70 -25.00 14.81
CA LYS A 194 9.87 -25.31 15.65
C LYS A 194 9.84 -24.61 17.02
N ASN A 195 8.73 -23.96 17.39
CA ASN A 195 8.57 -23.19 18.62
C ASN A 195 9.63 -22.09 18.85
N LYS A 196 10.22 -21.56 17.77
CA LYS A 196 11.21 -20.46 17.82
C LYS A 196 10.56 -19.08 17.95
N ILE A 197 9.30 -18.95 17.56
CA ILE A 197 8.48 -17.74 17.72
C ILE A 197 7.12 -18.09 18.33
N THR A 198 6.47 -17.12 18.96
CA THR A 198 5.12 -17.26 19.50
C THR A 198 4.06 -17.25 18.39
N GLU A 199 2.83 -17.64 18.71
CA GLU A 199 1.70 -17.51 17.77
C GLU A 199 1.44 -16.05 17.41
N GLN A 200 1.53 -15.15 18.40
CA GLN A 200 1.36 -13.71 18.17
C GLN A 200 2.41 -13.16 17.20
N ASN A 201 3.68 -13.56 17.35
CA ASN A 201 4.74 -13.17 16.41
C ASN A 201 4.41 -13.61 14.98
N LEU A 202 3.89 -14.82 14.79
CA LEU A 202 3.49 -15.30 13.47
C LEU A 202 2.31 -14.49 12.90
N ILE A 203 1.32 -14.17 13.73
CA ILE A 203 0.18 -13.32 13.35
C ILE A 203 0.67 -11.94 12.91
N ASP A 204 1.55 -11.30 13.70
CA ASP A 204 2.08 -9.98 13.42
C ASP A 204 2.89 -9.96 12.12
N ILE A 205 3.78 -10.94 11.91
CA ILE A 205 4.52 -11.10 10.65
C ILE A 205 3.53 -11.22 9.49
N ASN A 206 2.55 -12.13 9.57
CA ASN A 206 1.60 -12.33 8.48
C ASN A 206 0.83 -11.05 8.14
N ILE A 207 0.37 -10.31 9.15
CA ILE A 207 -0.32 -9.04 8.98
C ILE A 207 0.58 -8.04 8.24
N ILE A 208 1.80 -7.82 8.74
CA ILE A 208 2.76 -6.88 8.16
C ILE A 208 3.08 -7.27 6.71
N SER A 209 3.27 -8.57 6.45
CA SER A 209 3.51 -9.12 5.11
C SER A 209 2.33 -8.93 4.15
N ILE A 210 1.10 -9.16 4.62
CA ILE A 210 -0.12 -8.93 3.84
C ILE A 210 -0.25 -7.45 3.49
N GLU A 211 -0.08 -6.58 4.50
CA GLU A 211 -0.16 -5.13 4.35
C GLU A 211 0.83 -4.65 3.28
N ILE A 212 2.11 -5.06 3.33
CA ILE A 212 3.08 -4.62 2.32
C ILE A 212 2.77 -5.18 0.93
N ILE A 213 2.42 -6.47 0.81
CA ILE A 213 2.13 -7.10 -0.49
C ILE A 213 0.99 -6.34 -1.18
N VAL A 214 -0.13 -6.16 -0.49
CA VAL A 214 -1.31 -5.51 -1.06
C VAL A 214 -1.00 -4.07 -1.44
N TYR A 215 -0.27 -3.35 -0.58
CA TYR A 215 0.09 -1.96 -0.80
C TYR A 215 0.95 -1.80 -2.06
N THR A 216 2.05 -2.57 -2.16
CA THR A 216 2.95 -2.49 -3.31
C THR A 216 2.30 -3.04 -4.58
N SER A 217 1.50 -4.10 -4.50
CA SER A 217 0.76 -4.60 -5.67
C SER A 217 -0.24 -3.57 -6.20
N SER A 218 -0.89 -2.79 -5.33
CA SER A 218 -1.77 -1.69 -5.74
C SER A 218 -0.98 -0.59 -6.45
N ILE A 219 0.15 -0.16 -5.88
CA ILE A 219 1.05 0.81 -6.53
C ILE A 219 1.47 0.32 -7.92
N ILE A 220 1.99 -0.92 -8.01
CA ILE A 220 2.42 -1.52 -9.28
C ILE A 220 1.27 -1.59 -10.28
N ASN A 221 0.08 -2.02 -9.87
CA ASN A 221 -1.09 -2.13 -10.75
C ASN A 221 -1.47 -0.79 -11.38
N PHE A 222 -1.56 0.27 -10.57
CA PHE A 222 -1.94 1.59 -11.08
C PHE A 222 -0.80 2.26 -11.84
N TYR A 223 0.42 2.21 -11.32
CA TYR A 223 1.55 2.90 -11.93
C TYR A 223 2.07 2.22 -13.20
N SER A 224 1.96 0.89 -13.33
CA SER A 224 2.30 0.20 -14.58
C SER A 224 1.40 0.60 -15.74
N LYS A 225 0.11 0.87 -15.49
CA LYS A 225 -0.81 1.43 -16.50
C LYS A 225 -0.38 2.84 -16.90
N PHE A 226 0.09 3.66 -15.96
CA PHE A 226 0.66 4.98 -16.26
C PHE A 226 1.91 4.87 -17.13
N LEU A 227 2.87 4.00 -16.76
CA LEU A 227 4.10 3.81 -17.53
C LEU A 227 3.84 3.45 -18.99
N LYS A 228 2.81 2.63 -19.28
CA LYS A 228 2.41 2.30 -20.67
C LYS A 228 1.97 3.52 -21.49
N ASN A 229 1.49 4.57 -20.84
CA ASN A 229 1.03 5.81 -21.49
C ASN A 229 2.09 6.93 -21.48
N VAL A 230 3.21 6.73 -20.77
CA VAL A 230 4.38 7.62 -20.84
C VAL A 230 5.25 7.31 -22.07
N TYR A 231 4.96 6.19 -22.76
CA TYR A 231 5.47 5.81 -24.08
C TYR A 231 4.73 6.52 -25.21
#